data_AF-A0A651F1R9-F1
#
_entry.id   AF-A0A651F1R9-F1
#
_cell.length_a   1.000
_cell.length_b   1.000
_cell.length_c   1.000
_cell.angle_alpha   90.00
_cell.angle_beta   90.00
_cell.angle_gamma   90.00
#
_symmetry.space_group_name_H-M   'P 1'
#
loop_
_entity.id
_entity.type
_entity.pdbx_description
1 polymer ?
#
loop_
_entity_poly.entity_id
_entity_poly.type
_entity_poly.pdbx_seq_one_letter_code
_entity_poly.pdbx_strand_id
1 'polypeptide(L)'
;MSTLTPVSPIACLTPAEGKTRVFSCPTGQRRLFLAMCAIVLMGLTDLACTIIYLTNIGLLEANPIARWVIVQTGVGGLIAYKSATMLFTCGALYAIRRHRASERCAWICATILLGLMAHWAHFNAVIPSLSHEMILIALNEHAFPIEGWVTLAQH
;
A
#
# COMPACT_ATOMS: atom_id res chain seq x y z
N MET A 1 -23.66 -59.89 -51.17
CA MET A 1 -23.23 -60.76 -50.07
C MET A 1 -22.78 -59.88 -48.93
N SER A 2 -23.67 -59.72 -47.96
CA SER A 2 -23.57 -58.77 -46.85
C SER A 2 -22.84 -59.43 -45.69
N THR A 3 -21.74 -58.85 -45.23
CA THR A 3 -21.06 -59.25 -43.99
C THR A 3 -21.24 -58.15 -42.94
N LEU A 4 -22.29 -58.31 -42.13
CA LEU A 4 -22.49 -57.59 -40.87
C LEU A 4 -21.43 -58.09 -39.88
N THR A 5 -20.64 -57.18 -39.33
CA THR A 5 -19.78 -57.45 -38.16
C THR A 5 -20.42 -56.83 -36.90
N PRO A 6 -20.26 -57.46 -35.73
CA PRO A 6 -21.01 -57.13 -34.52
C PRO A 6 -20.50 -55.88 -33.79
N VAL A 7 -21.46 -55.04 -33.39
CA VAL A 7 -21.27 -53.93 -32.45
C VAL A 7 -20.91 -54.49 -31.07
N SER A 8 -19.73 -54.14 -30.56
CA SER A 8 -19.30 -54.48 -29.20
C SER A 8 -19.81 -53.48 -28.17
N PRO A 9 -20.04 -53.92 -26.92
CA PRO A 9 -20.84 -53.19 -25.94
C PRO A 9 -20.07 -52.08 -25.21
N ILE A 10 -20.90 -51.19 -24.70
CA ILE A 10 -20.67 -50.07 -23.81
C ILE A 10 -19.97 -50.47 -22.50
N ALA A 11 -19.09 -49.57 -22.05
CA ALA A 11 -18.66 -49.28 -20.69
C ALA A 11 -17.77 -50.31 -19.95
N CYS A 12 -16.49 -49.93 -19.81
CA CYS A 12 -15.80 -50.05 -18.53
C CYS A 12 -15.42 -48.62 -18.08
N LEU A 13 -16.35 -47.95 -17.38
CA LEU A 13 -16.05 -46.74 -16.62
C LEU A 13 -15.26 -47.17 -15.38
N THR A 14 -13.95 -46.99 -15.40
CA THR A 14 -13.13 -47.08 -14.18
C THR A 14 -13.35 -45.82 -13.35
N PRO A 15 -13.85 -45.91 -12.11
CA PRO A 15 -13.91 -44.78 -11.20
C PRO A 15 -12.58 -44.65 -10.42
N ALA A 16 -12.28 -43.41 -10.05
CA ALA A 16 -11.41 -43.06 -8.93
C ALA A 16 -9.88 -43.20 -9.11
N GLU A 17 -9.28 -42.31 -9.90
CA GLU A 17 -8.04 -41.68 -9.42
C GLU A 17 -8.39 -40.37 -8.72
N GLY A 18 -8.55 -40.47 -7.40
CA GLY A 18 -8.53 -39.35 -6.48
C GLY A 18 -7.16 -38.67 -6.53
N LYS A 19 -6.90 -37.94 -7.62
CA LYS A 19 -5.81 -36.99 -7.71
C LYS A 19 -6.20 -35.86 -6.77
N THR A 20 -5.82 -35.98 -5.50
CA THR A 20 -5.66 -34.84 -4.60
C THR A 20 -4.78 -33.86 -5.34
N ARG A 21 -5.44 -32.93 -6.05
CA ARG A 21 -4.80 -31.71 -6.52
C ARG A 21 -4.48 -30.99 -5.23
N VAL A 22 -3.33 -31.31 -4.64
CA VAL A 22 -2.62 -30.39 -3.78
C VAL A 22 -2.68 -29.10 -4.56
N PHE A 23 -3.47 -28.15 -4.07
CA PHE A 23 -3.55 -26.79 -4.59
C PHE A 23 -2.16 -26.21 -4.37
N SER A 24 -1.25 -26.60 -5.26
CA SER A 24 0.04 -25.98 -5.42
C SER A 24 -0.30 -24.63 -5.96
N CYS A 25 -0.54 -23.69 -5.03
CA CYS A 25 -0.61 -22.28 -5.34
C CYS A 25 0.63 -22.03 -6.21
N PRO A 26 0.46 -21.59 -7.47
CA PRO A 26 1.58 -21.24 -8.32
C PRO A 26 2.48 -20.35 -7.48
N THR A 27 3.75 -20.72 -7.30
CA THR A 27 4.67 -20.05 -6.35
C THR A 27 4.70 -18.53 -6.52
N GLY A 28 4.37 -18.03 -7.72
CA GLY A 28 4.14 -16.62 -8.03
C GLY A 28 2.95 -15.95 -7.32
N GLN A 29 1.81 -16.63 -7.18
CA GLN A 29 0.62 -16.08 -6.50
C GLN A 29 0.88 -15.83 -5.01
N ARG A 30 1.62 -16.71 -4.34
CA ARG A 30 2.02 -16.51 -2.94
C ARG A 30 2.94 -15.31 -2.79
N ARG A 31 3.89 -15.11 -3.72
CA ARG A 31 4.83 -13.97 -3.72
C ARG A 31 4.11 -12.64 -3.94
N LEU A 32 3.17 -12.60 -4.89
CA LEU A 32 2.34 -11.41 -5.13
C LEU A 32 1.52 -11.07 -3.88
N PHE A 33 0.88 -12.06 -3.26
CA PHE A 33 0.09 -11.84 -2.04
C PHE A 33 0.94 -11.31 -0.90
N LEU A 34 2.15 -11.86 -0.68
CA LEU A 34 3.09 -11.35 0.32
C LEU A 34 3.52 -9.90 0.03
N ALA A 35 3.80 -9.56 -1.23
CA ALA A 35 4.13 -8.19 -1.62
C ALA A 35 2.96 -7.23 -1.38
N MET A 36 1.72 -7.64 -1.69
CA MET A 36 0.51 -6.86 -1.39
C MET A 36 0.31 -6.67 0.11
N CYS A 37 0.48 -7.71 0.91
CA CYS A 37 0.42 -7.60 2.37
C CYS A 37 1.48 -6.63 2.90
N ALA A 38 2.71 -6.69 2.39
CA ALA A 38 3.77 -5.76 2.77
C ALA A 38 3.42 -4.31 2.39
N ILE A 39 2.91 -4.06 1.18
CA ILE A 39 2.44 -2.74 0.74
C ILE A 39 1.36 -2.20 1.69
N VAL A 40 0.37 -3.02 2.04
CA VAL A 40 -0.70 -2.61 2.96
C VAL A 40 -0.16 -2.30 4.34
N LEU A 41 0.69 -3.16 4.91
CA LEU A 41 1.27 -2.94 6.24
C LEU A 41 2.15 -1.68 6.27
N MET A 42 2.96 -1.44 5.23
CA MET A 42 3.76 -0.23 5.09
C MET A 42 2.87 1.01 4.97
N GLY A 43 1.81 0.95 4.15
CA GLY A 43 0.84 2.04 3.99
C GLY A 43 0.07 2.37 5.27
N LEU A 44 -0.31 1.36 6.05
CA LEU A 44 -0.95 1.56 7.36
C LEU A 44 0.02 2.19 8.37
N THR A 45 1.29 1.77 8.35
CA THR A 45 2.32 2.33 9.22
C THR A 45 2.61 3.79 8.86
N ASP A 46 2.72 4.11 7.57
CA ASP A 46 2.85 5.49 7.07
C ASP A 46 1.66 6.35 7.52
N LEU A 47 0.44 5.84 7.40
CA LEU A 47 -0.77 6.53 7.84
C LEU A 47 -0.76 6.78 9.36
N ALA A 48 -0.42 5.77 10.15
CA ALA A 48 -0.34 5.90 11.61
C ALA A 48 0.69 6.98 12.02
N CYS A 49 1.89 6.94 11.42
CA CYS A 49 2.89 7.98 11.62
C CYS A 49 2.36 9.36 11.22
N THR A 50 1.75 9.49 10.04
CA THR A 50 1.19 10.77 9.57
C THR A 50 0.18 11.34 10.57
N ILE A 51 -0.73 10.52 11.09
CA ILE A 51 -1.72 10.97 12.08
C ILE A 51 -1.03 11.44 13.36
N ILE A 52 -0.08 10.65 13.89
CA ILE A 52 0.66 11.00 15.11
C ILE A 52 1.38 12.35 14.94
N TYR A 53 2.07 12.56 13.82
CA TYR A 53 2.75 13.83 13.55
C TYR A 53 1.77 14.99 13.37
N LEU A 54 0.68 14.78 12.63
CA LEU A 54 -0.34 15.79 12.39
C LEU A 54 -1.05 16.24 13.67
N THR A 55 -1.30 15.33 14.62
CA THR A 55 -2.01 15.64 15.87
C THR A 55 -1.12 16.17 16.98
N ASN A 56 0.14 15.71 17.08
CA ASN A 56 1.02 16.10 18.20
C ASN A 56 1.95 17.28 17.89
N ILE A 57 2.50 17.33 16.68
CA ILE A 57 3.58 18.27 16.33
C ILE A 57 3.12 19.30 15.29
N GLY A 58 2.09 18.95 14.51
CA GLY A 58 1.76 19.64 13.27
C GLY A 58 2.63 19.11 12.13
N LEU A 59 2.03 18.92 10.96
CA LEU A 59 2.72 18.37 9.79
C LEU A 59 2.65 19.38 8.65
N LEU A 60 3.82 19.71 8.10
CA LEU A 60 3.89 20.37 6.80
C LEU A 60 3.60 19.34 5.70
N GLU A 61 2.32 19.14 5.40
CA GLU A 61 1.92 18.23 4.34
C GLU A 61 2.39 18.79 2.98
N ALA A 62 3.36 18.12 2.36
CA ALA A 62 3.93 18.52 1.08
C ALA A 62 2.97 18.26 -0.10
N ASN A 63 2.02 17.34 0.06
CA ASN A 63 1.01 17.06 -0.96
C ASN A 63 -0.12 18.11 -0.90
N PRO A 64 -0.25 19.00 -1.91
CA PRO A 64 -1.26 20.07 -1.89
C PRO A 64 -2.69 19.52 -1.87
N ILE A 65 -2.92 18.34 -2.48
CA ILE A 65 -4.23 17.68 -2.48
C ILE A 65 -4.56 17.18 -1.07
N ALA A 66 -3.61 16.53 -0.41
CA ALA A 66 -3.81 16.06 0.95
C ALA A 66 -4.05 17.24 1.91
N ARG A 67 -3.32 18.34 1.73
CA ARG A 67 -3.56 19.59 2.49
C ARG A 67 -4.98 20.12 2.30
N TRP A 68 -5.46 20.19 1.05
CA TRP A 68 -6.82 20.63 0.76
C TRP A 68 -7.88 19.72 1.40
N VAL A 69 -7.67 18.39 1.36
CA VAL A 69 -8.55 17.42 2.02
C VAL A 69 -8.57 17.64 3.54
N ILE A 70 -7.42 17.82 4.18
CA ILE A 70 -7.33 18.07 5.63
C ILE A 70 -8.09 19.35 6.00
N VAL A 71 -7.95 20.43 5.23
CA VAL A 71 -8.67 21.69 5.48
C VAL A 71 -10.18 21.51 5.38
N GLN A 72 -10.66 20.71 4.42
CA GLN A 72 -12.09 20.50 4.17
C GLN A 72 -12.75 19.52 5.16
N THR A 73 -12.02 18.49 5.59
CA THR A 73 -12.61 17.29 6.22
C THR A 73 -11.88 16.83 7.49
N GLY A 74 -10.81 17.51 7.89
CA GLY A 74 -9.97 17.17 9.03
C GLY A 74 -9.20 15.87 8.86
N VAL A 75 -8.79 15.27 9.99
CA VAL A 75 -8.03 14.00 10.03
C VAL A 75 -8.79 12.85 9.35
N GLY A 76 -10.12 12.82 9.50
CA GLY A 76 -10.96 11.76 8.97
C GLY A 76 -10.88 11.63 7.44
N GLY A 77 -10.90 12.75 6.71
CA GLY A 77 -10.78 12.69 5.25
C GLY A 77 -9.37 12.38 4.77
N LEU A 78 -8.33 12.74 5.53
CA LEU A 78 -6.97 12.29 5.23
C LEU A 78 -6.85 10.76 5.32
N ILE A 79 -7.43 10.16 6.37
CA ILE A 79 -7.53 8.70 6.53
C ILE A 79 -8.27 8.08 5.35
N ALA A 80 -9.42 8.64 4.99
CA ALA A 80 -10.22 8.16 3.86
C ALA A 80 -9.44 8.26 2.53
N TYR A 81 -8.74 9.36 2.29
CA TYR A 81 -7.96 9.59 1.08
C TYR A 81 -6.78 8.61 0.97
N LYS A 82 -5.96 8.49 2.02
CA LYS A 82 -4.82 7.55 2.03
C LYS A 82 -5.26 6.09 1.97
N SER A 83 -6.35 5.71 2.65
CA SER A 83 -6.89 4.35 2.55
C SER A 83 -7.48 4.07 1.17
N ALA A 84 -8.17 5.03 0.55
CA ALA A 84 -8.72 4.88 -0.80
C ALA A 84 -7.63 4.66 -1.85
N THR A 85 -6.53 5.43 -1.81
CA THR A 85 -5.42 5.24 -2.75
C THR A 85 -4.73 3.90 -2.55
N MET A 86 -4.51 3.48 -1.30
CA MET A 86 -3.94 2.17 -0.98
C MET A 86 -4.83 1.03 -1.48
N LEU A 87 -6.14 1.10 -1.23
CA LEU A 87 -7.11 0.11 -1.70
C LEU A 87 -7.19 0.09 -3.23
N PHE A 88 -7.14 1.25 -3.88
CA PHE A 88 -7.11 1.36 -5.34
C PHE A 88 -5.88 0.67 -5.93
N THR A 89 -4.68 0.96 -5.40
CA THR A 89 -3.43 0.34 -5.86
C THR A 89 -3.43 -1.17 -5.63
N CYS A 90 -3.86 -1.64 -4.45
CA CYS A 90 -3.96 -3.07 -4.16
C CYS A 90 -5.02 -3.75 -5.02
N GLY A 91 -6.16 -3.12 -5.24
CA GLY A 91 -7.23 -3.60 -6.12
C GLY A 91 -6.78 -3.71 -7.57
N ALA A 92 -6.03 -2.71 -8.07
CA ALA A 92 -5.44 -2.74 -9.40
C ALA A 92 -4.45 -3.90 -9.54
N LEU A 93 -3.53 -4.08 -8.57
CA LEU A 93 -2.59 -5.22 -8.54
C LEU A 93 -3.32 -6.57 -8.49
N TYR A 94 -4.41 -6.65 -7.72
CA TYR A 94 -5.24 -7.84 -7.64
C TYR A 94 -5.94 -8.17 -8.97
N ALA A 95 -6.45 -7.15 -9.68
CA ALA A 95 -7.11 -7.33 -10.97
C ALA A 95 -6.15 -7.89 -12.04
N ILE A 96 -4.89 -7.43 -12.05
CA ILE A 96 -3.87 -7.85 -13.02
C ILE A 96 -3.08 -9.10 -12.59
N ARG A 97 -3.45 -9.76 -11.49
CA ARG A 97 -2.71 -10.90 -10.89
C ARG A 97 -2.44 -12.09 -11.80
N ARG A 98 -3.15 -12.19 -12.94
CA ARG A 98 -2.95 -13.26 -13.93
C ARG A 98 -1.71 -13.05 -14.80
N HIS A 99 -1.16 -11.84 -14.84
CA HIS A 99 0.04 -11.52 -15.63
C HIS A 99 1.30 -11.63 -14.78
N ARG A 100 2.35 -12.28 -15.30
CA ARG A 100 3.67 -12.32 -14.63
C ARG A 100 4.29 -10.93 -14.44
N ALA A 101 3.84 -9.93 -15.20
CA ALA A 101 4.23 -8.53 -15.00
C ALA A 101 3.76 -7.97 -13.65
N SER A 102 2.65 -8.46 -13.09
CA SER A 102 2.08 -7.99 -11.83
C SER A 102 3.04 -8.20 -10.64
N GLU A 103 3.79 -9.30 -10.62
CA GLU A 103 4.80 -9.56 -9.60
C GLU A 103 5.88 -8.49 -9.61
N ARG A 104 6.41 -8.13 -10.79
CA ARG A 104 7.44 -7.09 -10.91
C ARG A 104 6.91 -5.73 -10.45
N CYS A 105 5.70 -5.35 -10.87
CA CYS A 105 5.09 -4.10 -10.43
C CYS A 105 4.87 -4.06 -8.91
N ALA A 106 4.40 -5.16 -8.31
CA ALA A 106 4.22 -5.24 -6.86
C ALA A 106 5.54 -5.11 -6.10
N TRP A 107 6.60 -5.78 -6.56
CA TRP A 107 7.93 -5.63 -5.96
C TRP A 107 8.49 -4.23 -6.12
N ILE A 108 8.35 -3.60 -7.29
CA ILE A 108 8.78 -2.21 -7.50
C ILE A 108 8.02 -1.27 -6.56
N CYS A 109 6.70 -1.42 -6.45
CA CYS A 109 5.87 -0.63 -5.55
C CYS A 109 6.29 -0.80 -4.08
N ALA A 110 6.51 -2.04 -3.64
CA ALA A 110 7.00 -2.35 -2.30
C ALA A 110 8.38 -1.73 -2.02
N THR A 111 9.31 -1.80 -2.97
CA THR A 111 10.66 -1.21 -2.84
C THR A 111 10.60 0.31 -2.76
N ILE A 112 9.76 0.95 -3.57
CA ILE A 112 9.56 2.42 -3.52
C ILE A 112 9.01 2.82 -2.16
N LEU A 113 7.98 2.12 -1.65
CA LEU A 113 7.42 2.39 -0.32
C LEU A 113 8.44 2.18 0.78
N LEU A 114 9.23 1.10 0.72
CA LEU A 114 10.30 0.85 1.68
C LEU A 114 11.37 1.95 1.65
N GLY A 115 11.78 2.38 0.46
CA GLY A 115 12.74 3.47 0.29
C GLY A 115 12.22 4.79 0.85
N LEU A 116 10.94 5.09 0.63
CA LEU A 116 10.28 6.26 1.21
C LEU A 116 10.25 6.18 2.75
N MET A 117 9.91 5.03 3.32
CA MET A 117 9.94 4.84 4.78
C MET A 117 11.35 4.99 5.35
N ALA A 118 12.37 4.44 4.68
CA ALA A 118 13.76 4.59 5.10
C ALA A 118 14.23 6.05 5.06
N HIS A 119 13.84 6.80 4.01
CA HIS A 119 14.10 8.22 3.91
C HIS A 119 13.49 9.00 5.07
N TRP A 120 12.22 8.74 5.40
CA TRP A 120 11.56 9.37 6.54
C TRP A 120 12.16 8.96 7.88
N ALA A 121 12.54 7.70 8.06
CA ALA A 121 13.21 7.24 9.27
C ALA A 121 14.55 7.95 9.47
N HIS A 122 15.32 8.12 8.39
CA HIS A 122 16.58 8.87 8.43
C HIS A 122 16.35 10.35 8.73
N PHE A 123 15.38 10.98 8.08
CA PHE A 123 15.00 12.37 8.33
C PHE A 123 14.61 12.60 9.79
N ASN A 124 13.79 11.71 10.36
CA ASN A 124 13.38 11.77 11.77
C ASN A 124 14.54 11.55 12.74
N ALA A 125 15.57 10.79 12.37
CA ALA A 125 16.77 10.64 13.19
C ALA A 125 17.64 11.91 13.21
N VAL A 126 17.59 12.71 12.14
CA VAL A 126 18.39 13.93 11.98
C VAL A 126 17.70 15.15 12.60
N ILE A 127 16.36 15.26 12.51
CA ILE A 127 15.59 16.40 13.05
C ILE A 127 15.95 16.80 14.49
N PRO A 128 16.06 15.88 15.48
CA PRO A 128 16.34 16.27 16.86
C PRO A 128 17.64 17.07 16.99
N SER A 129 18.63 16.80 16.14
CA SER A 129 19.92 17.52 16.15
C SER A 129 19.83 18.93 15.55
N LEU A 130 18.90 19.17 14.61
CA LEU A 130 18.65 20.50 14.03
C LEU A 130 17.59 21.30 14.79
N SER A 131 16.86 20.66 15.72
CA SER A 131 15.75 21.29 16.44
C SER A 131 16.18 22.55 17.20
N HIS A 132 17.39 22.59 17.76
CA HIS A 132 17.91 23.75 18.49
C HIS A 132 18.15 24.94 17.56
N GLU A 133 18.74 24.70 16.39
CA GLU A 133 18.97 25.75 15.37
C GLU A 133 17.63 26.23 14.78
N MET A 134 16.69 25.33 14.53
CA MET A 134 15.35 25.70 14.04
C MET A 134 14.57 26.54 15.06
N ILE A 135 14.68 26.24 16.36
CA ILE A 135 14.05 27.05 17.42
C ILE A 135 14.70 28.43 17.48
N LEU A 136 16.02 28.53 17.35
CA LEU A 136 16.73 29.82 17.32
C LEU A 136 16.33 30.67 16.10
N ILE A 137 16.16 30.05 14.93
CA ILE A 137 15.66 30.72 13.72
C ILE A 137 14.19 31.14 13.89
N ALA A 138 13.33 30.25 14.41
CA ALA A 138 11.91 30.55 14.64
C ALA A 138 11.69 31.67 15.66
N LEU A 139 12.52 31.74 16.72
CA LEU A 139 12.49 32.82 17.70
C LEU A 139 13.01 34.16 17.12
N ASN A 140 13.84 34.10 16.09
CA ASN A 140 14.32 35.28 15.37
C ASN A 140 13.32 35.76 14.29
N GLU A 141 12.36 34.93 13.88
CA GLU A 141 11.45 35.18 12.77
C GLU A 141 10.02 35.61 13.19
N HIS A 142 9.88 36.77 13.81
CA HIS A 142 8.64 37.58 13.68
C HIS A 142 8.40 38.09 12.23
N ALA A 143 9.05 37.50 11.21
CA ALA A 143 9.20 38.06 9.86
C ALA A 143 8.53 37.24 8.73
N PHE A 144 8.12 35.98 8.95
CA PHE A 144 7.51 35.17 7.89
C PHE A 144 6.16 34.57 8.31
N PRO A 145 5.04 35.04 7.73
CA PRO A 145 3.75 34.35 7.89
C PRO A 145 3.82 33.02 7.13
N ILE A 146 3.94 31.91 7.84
CA ILE A 146 4.05 30.60 7.19
C ILE A 146 2.64 30.11 6.80
N GLU A 147 2.14 30.56 5.65
CA GLU A 147 0.84 30.21 5.06
C GLU A 147 0.72 28.74 4.57
N GLY A 148 1.18 27.77 5.36
CA GLY A 148 1.17 26.37 4.96
C GLY A 148 1.21 25.33 6.07
N TRP A 149 1.37 25.75 7.32
CA TRP A 149 1.28 24.85 8.46
C TRP A 149 -0.19 24.56 8.76
N VAL A 150 -0.57 23.29 8.72
CA VAL A 150 -1.88 22.84 9.16
C VAL A 150 -1.71 22.20 10.53
N THR A 151 -2.09 22.91 11.58
CA THR A 151 -2.16 22.39 12.95
C THR A 151 -3.62 22.15 13.31
N LEU A 152 -3.99 20.88 13.56
CA LEU A 152 -5.34 20.52 14.01
C LEU A 152 -5.48 20.47 15.55
N ALA A 153 -4.41 20.77 16.29
CA ALA A 153 -4.37 20.70 17.76
C ALA A 153 -5.22 21.74 18.50
N GLN A 154 -6.17 22.41 17.84
CA GLN A 154 -7.02 23.45 18.44
C GLN A 154 -8.47 23.03 18.72
N HIS A 155 -8.78 21.73 18.71
CA HIS A 155 -10.08 21.21 19.17
C HIS A 155 -9.93 20.09 20.18
#